data_AF-A0A926CTT0-F1
#
_entry.id   AF-A0A926CTT0-F1
#
_cell.length_a   1.000
_cell.length_b   1.000
_cell.length_c   1.000
_cell.angle_alpha   90.00
_cell.angle_beta   90.00
_cell.angle_gamma   90.00
#
_symmetry.space_group_name_H-M   'P 1'
#
loop_
_entity.id
_entity.type
_entity.pdbx_description
1 polymer ?
#
loop_
_entity_poly.entity_id
_entity_poly.type
_entity_poly.pdbx_seq_one_letter_code
_entity_poly.pdbx_strand_id
1 'polypeptide(L)'
;MTIYEPGSTLKMPHRRWRWISLLLLLALFQAAGVLRMLTLPPDLGEVVSLSPVLEIVTGSLWTLAFAYLARQFWRNSATVQAAVVLLTLFAVYHIGRIALFARADYDRQRLLLLVGLLIPVVTASLIYQRLKK
;
A
#
# COMPACT_ATOMS: atom_id res chain seq x y z
N MET A 1 -31.10 34.64 -2.09
CA MET A 1 -29.77 35.23 -2.29
C MET A 1 -28.87 34.69 -1.19
N THR A 2 -28.19 33.58 -1.46
CA THR A 2 -27.41 32.82 -0.46
C THR A 2 -25.96 33.33 -0.48
N ILE A 3 -25.50 33.78 0.68
CA ILE A 3 -24.18 34.38 0.90
C ILE A 3 -23.12 33.28 0.76
N TYR A 4 -22.23 33.45 -0.21
CA TYR A 4 -21.06 32.59 -0.41
C TYR A 4 -19.99 33.05 0.58
N GLU A 5 -19.72 32.30 1.66
CA GLU A 5 -18.59 32.58 2.55
C GLU A 5 -17.28 32.04 1.92
N PRO A 6 -16.36 32.89 1.45
CA PRO A 6 -15.09 32.49 0.90
C PRO A 6 -14.11 32.31 2.07
N GLY A 7 -14.17 31.16 2.73
CA GLY A 7 -13.32 30.92 3.91
C GLY A 7 -13.43 29.55 4.56
N SER A 8 -14.28 28.65 4.03
CA SER A 8 -14.31 27.28 4.50
C SER A 8 -13.09 26.54 3.97
N THR A 9 -11.95 26.68 4.66
CA THR A 9 -10.89 25.68 4.61
C THR A 9 -11.57 24.33 4.72
N LEU A 10 -11.52 23.54 3.65
CA LEU A 10 -12.10 22.21 3.55
C LEU A 10 -11.50 21.37 4.68
N LYS A 11 -12.11 21.44 5.88
CA LYS A 11 -11.78 20.60 7.02
C LYS A 11 -12.30 19.22 6.68
N MET A 12 -11.60 18.56 5.76
CA MET A 12 -11.78 17.14 5.55
C MET A 12 -11.53 16.47 6.90
N PRO A 13 -12.43 15.59 7.36
CA PRO A 13 -12.32 14.97 8.66
C PRO A 13 -10.94 14.32 8.77
N HIS A 14 -10.17 14.70 9.80
CA HIS A 14 -8.74 14.42 9.96
C HIS A 14 -8.39 12.92 9.74
N ARG A 15 -9.36 12.06 10.02
CA ARG A 15 -9.32 10.62 9.82
C ARG A 15 -9.25 10.16 8.36
N ARG A 16 -9.94 10.83 7.42
CA ARG A 16 -9.92 10.48 5.98
C ARG A 16 -8.59 10.82 5.34
N TRP A 17 -8.00 11.95 5.74
CA TRP A 17 -6.68 12.37 5.25
C TRP A 17 -5.60 11.35 5.59
N ARG A 18 -5.63 10.77 6.80
CA ARG A 18 -4.69 9.69 7.19
C ARG A 18 -4.74 8.50 6.24
N TRP A 19 -5.93 8.08 5.80
CA TRP A 19 -6.08 6.97 4.85
C TRP A 19 -5.57 7.34 3.45
N ILE A 20 -5.89 8.54 2.96
CA ILE A 20 -5.41 9.03 1.67
C ILE A 20 -3.87 9.07 1.66
N SER A 21 -3.26 9.66 2.69
CA SER A 21 -1.81 9.74 2.83
C SER A 21 -1.18 8.34 2.89
N LEU A 22 -1.75 7.41 3.66
CA LEU A 22 -1.22 6.04 3.77
C LEU A 22 -1.30 5.29 2.44
N LEU A 23 -2.43 5.37 1.73
CA LEU A 23 -2.60 4.73 0.42
C LEU A 23 -1.65 5.34 -0.62
N LEU A 24 -1.48 6.66 -0.63
CA LEU A 24 -0.52 7.32 -1.53
C LEU A 24 0.93 6.93 -1.22
N LEU A 25 1.31 6.88 0.06
CA LEU A 25 2.65 6.44 0.46
C LEU A 25 2.93 5.00 0.01
N LEU A 26 1.95 4.10 0.15
CA LEU A 26 2.08 2.72 -0.34
C LEU A 26 2.15 2.65 -1.87
N ALA A 27 1.37 3.47 -2.57
CA ALA A 27 1.44 3.56 -4.03
C ALA A 27 2.82 4.04 -4.49
N LEU A 28 3.36 5.09 -3.87
CA LEU A 28 4.69 5.63 -4.18
C LEU A 28 5.80 4.62 -3.85
N PHE A 29 5.69 3.92 -2.73
CA PHE A 29 6.63 2.87 -2.36
C PHE A 29 6.67 1.74 -3.40
N GLN A 30 5.50 1.29 -3.87
CA GLN A 30 5.42 0.28 -4.94
C GLN A 30 5.94 0.81 -6.27
N ALA A 31 5.59 2.04 -6.66
CA ALA A 31 6.09 2.68 -7.87
C ALA A 31 7.62 2.82 -7.87
N ALA A 32 8.20 3.20 -6.73
CA ALA A 32 9.65 3.27 -6.56
C ALA A 32 10.31 1.89 -6.68
N GLY A 33 9.66 0.83 -6.17
CA GLY A 33 10.10 -0.55 -6.36
C GLY A 33 10.13 -0.96 -7.84
N VAL A 34 9.06 -0.63 -8.59
CA VAL A 34 8.99 -0.90 -10.04
C VAL A 34 10.06 -0.11 -10.81
N LEU A 35 10.21 1.19 -10.53
CA LEU A 35 11.23 2.04 -11.14
C LEU A 35 12.64 1.53 -10.87
N ARG A 36 12.90 1.09 -9.64
CA ARG A 36 14.16 0.45 -9.29
C ARG A 36 14.36 -0.80 -10.16
N MET A 37 13.37 -1.66 -10.28
CA MET A 37 13.50 -2.87 -11.10
C MET A 37 13.74 -2.59 -12.59
N LEU A 38 13.13 -1.53 -13.14
CA LEU A 38 13.34 -1.10 -14.52
C LEU A 38 14.73 -0.50 -14.78
N THR A 39 15.39 -0.01 -13.75
CA THR A 39 16.72 0.61 -13.83
C THR A 39 17.85 -0.34 -13.40
N LEU A 40 17.52 -1.52 -12.87
CA LEU A 40 18.53 -2.51 -12.51
C LEU A 40 19.15 -3.14 -13.78
N PRO A 41 20.48 -3.31 -13.82
CA PRO A 41 21.12 -4.11 -14.86
C PRO A 41 20.55 -5.54 -14.88
N PRO A 42 20.29 -6.11 -16.07
CA PRO A 42 19.67 -7.44 -16.21
C PRO A 42 20.46 -8.52 -15.48
N ASP A 43 21.79 -8.41 -15.43
CA ASP A 43 22.70 -9.34 -14.77
C ASP A 43 22.49 -9.45 -13.25
N LEU A 44 21.91 -8.42 -12.61
CA LEU A 44 21.59 -8.41 -11.18
C LEU A 44 20.12 -8.75 -10.90
N GLY A 45 19.25 -8.65 -11.90
CA GLY A 45 17.81 -8.89 -11.75
C GLY A 45 17.46 -10.37 -11.57
N GLU A 46 18.21 -11.26 -12.21
CA GLU A 46 18.00 -12.72 -12.16
C GLU A 46 18.47 -13.36 -10.84
N VAL A 47 19.48 -12.76 -10.19
CA VAL A 47 20.03 -13.29 -8.92
C VAL A 47 19.15 -12.93 -7.71
N VAL A 48 18.34 -11.86 -7.80
CA VAL A 48 17.68 -11.25 -6.63
C VAL A 48 16.16 -11.45 -6.59
N SER A 49 15.50 -11.87 -7.68
CA SER A 49 14.02 -11.90 -7.77
C SER A 49 13.45 -13.06 -8.60
N LEU A 50 12.25 -13.57 -8.25
CA LEU A 50 11.45 -14.40 -9.18
C LEU A 50 11.03 -13.46 -10.29
N SER A 51 11.64 -13.63 -11.47
CA SER A 51 11.27 -12.97 -12.71
C SER A 51 11.00 -11.45 -12.58
N PRO A 52 11.95 -10.60 -13.00
CA PRO A 52 11.78 -9.15 -13.01
C PRO A 52 10.44 -8.67 -13.58
N VAL A 53 9.92 -9.40 -14.58
CA VAL A 53 8.60 -9.16 -15.18
C VAL A 53 7.47 -9.31 -14.18
N LEU A 54 7.47 -10.37 -13.37
CA LEU A 54 6.42 -10.62 -12.38
C LEU A 54 6.43 -9.52 -11.30
N GLU A 55 7.60 -9.10 -10.85
CA GLU A 55 7.75 -8.03 -9.86
C GLU A 55 7.26 -6.67 -10.40
N ILE A 56 7.58 -6.35 -11.66
CA ILE A 56 7.08 -5.15 -12.33
C ILE A 56 5.56 -5.18 -12.44
N VAL A 57 4.98 -6.32 -12.87
CA VAL A 57 3.53 -6.46 -13.06
C VAL A 57 2.79 -6.35 -11.73
N THR A 58 3.22 -7.10 -10.70
CA THR A 58 2.54 -7.07 -9.40
C THR A 58 2.73 -5.74 -8.69
N GLY A 59 3.93 -5.15 -8.73
CA GLY A 59 4.20 -3.83 -8.18
C GLY A 59 3.34 -2.73 -8.85
N SER A 60 3.17 -2.83 -10.17
CA SER A 60 2.31 -1.90 -10.93
C SER A 60 0.83 -2.08 -10.55
N LEU A 61 0.35 -3.31 -10.42
CA LEU A 61 -1.03 -3.59 -10.00
C LEU A 61 -1.32 -3.03 -8.61
N TRP A 62 -0.40 -3.23 -7.64
CA TRP A 62 -0.56 -2.68 -6.30
C TRP A 62 -0.52 -1.15 -6.29
N THR A 63 0.40 -0.55 -7.04
CA THR A 63 0.48 0.91 -7.22
C THR A 63 -0.85 1.48 -7.70
N LEU A 64 -1.40 0.90 -8.77
CA LEU A 64 -2.67 1.33 -9.36
C LEU A 64 -3.84 1.10 -8.39
N ALA A 65 -3.89 -0.03 -7.70
CA ALA A 65 -4.94 -0.33 -6.74
C ALA A 65 -4.96 0.68 -5.58
N PHE A 66 -3.79 1.01 -5.01
CA PHE A 66 -3.68 2.02 -3.95
C PHE A 66 -4.02 3.43 -4.45
N ALA A 67 -3.52 3.83 -5.63
CA ALA A 67 -3.82 5.12 -6.22
C ALA A 67 -5.32 5.27 -6.55
N TYR A 68 -5.96 4.21 -7.06
CA TYR A 68 -7.39 4.18 -7.34
C TYR A 68 -8.21 4.35 -6.05
N LEU A 69 -7.86 3.62 -4.99
CA LEU A 69 -8.56 3.71 -3.71
C LEU A 69 -8.33 5.08 -3.05
N ALA A 70 -7.12 5.65 -3.13
CA ALA A 70 -6.85 7.02 -2.69
C ALA A 70 -7.71 8.05 -3.44
N ARG A 71 -7.82 7.91 -4.76
CA ARG A 71 -8.70 8.76 -5.59
C ARG A 71 -10.18 8.60 -5.22
N GLN A 72 -10.63 7.39 -4.93
CA GLN A 72 -12.00 7.16 -4.46
C GLN A 72 -12.26 7.78 -3.08
N PHE A 73 -11.29 7.74 -2.15
CA PHE A 73 -11.38 8.44 -0.87
C PHE A 73 -11.44 9.95 -1.05
N TRP A 74 -10.67 10.49 -1.99
CA TRP A 74 -10.74 11.90 -2.38
C TRP A 74 -12.12 12.29 -2.93
N ARG A 75 -12.73 11.41 -3.73
CA ARG A 75 -14.10 11.59 -4.27
C ARG A 75 -15.21 11.26 -3.27
N ASN A 76 -14.88 10.94 -2.01
CA ASN A 76 -15.84 10.50 -0.99
C ASN A 76 -16.66 9.25 -1.36
N SER A 77 -16.17 8.42 -2.29
CA SER A 77 -16.88 7.23 -2.77
C SER A 77 -16.36 5.92 -2.15
N ALA A 78 -15.13 5.92 -1.61
CA ALA A 78 -14.58 4.72 -0.99
C ALA A 78 -15.05 4.52 0.46
N THR A 79 -15.24 3.25 0.81
CA THR A 79 -15.46 2.81 2.18
C THR A 79 -14.14 2.45 2.86
N VAL A 80 -14.07 2.64 4.18
CA VAL A 80 -12.92 2.18 4.99
C VAL A 80 -12.74 0.65 4.88
N GLN A 81 -13.83 -0.09 4.70
CA GLN A 81 -13.79 -1.52 4.44
C GLN A 81 -12.96 -1.86 3.19
N ALA A 82 -13.14 -1.14 2.08
CA ALA A 82 -12.37 -1.37 0.86
C ALA A 82 -10.86 -1.15 1.09
N ALA A 83 -10.47 -0.12 1.85
CA ALA A 83 -9.07 0.11 2.21
C ALA A 83 -8.51 -1.02 3.08
N VAL A 84 -9.26 -1.46 4.08
CA VAL A 84 -8.84 -2.55 4.99
C VAL A 84 -8.71 -3.88 4.23
N VAL A 85 -9.65 -4.20 3.34
CA VAL A 85 -9.57 -5.39 2.48
C VAL A 85 -8.34 -5.31 1.58
N LEU A 86 -8.10 -4.18 0.92
CA LEU A 86 -6.92 -4.01 0.05
C LEU A 86 -5.62 -4.17 0.84
N LEU A 87 -5.52 -3.56 2.02
CA LEU A 87 -4.35 -3.70 2.90
C LEU A 87 -4.15 -5.13 3.38
N THR A 88 -5.24 -5.84 3.68
CA THR A 88 -5.20 -7.25 4.08
C THR A 88 -4.69 -8.12 2.93
N LEU A 89 -5.23 -7.96 1.73
CA LEU A 89 -4.77 -8.68 0.54
C LEU A 89 -3.30 -8.38 0.22
N PHE A 90 -2.90 -7.11 0.34
CA PHE A 90 -1.53 -6.68 0.14
C PHE A 90 -0.57 -7.36 1.13
N ALA A 91 -0.97 -7.43 2.39
CA ALA A 91 -0.21 -8.09 3.43
C ALA A 91 -0.09 -9.59 3.21
N VAL A 92 -1.20 -10.26 2.88
CA VAL A 92 -1.21 -11.69 2.56
C VAL A 92 -0.31 -11.97 1.36
N TYR A 93 -0.38 -11.16 0.30
CA TYR A 93 0.51 -11.27 -0.85
C TYR A 93 1.99 -11.11 -0.47
N HIS A 94 2.33 -10.10 0.34
CA HIS A 94 3.72 -9.89 0.80
C HIS A 94 4.21 -11.01 1.71
N ILE A 95 3.37 -11.52 2.63
CA ILE A 95 3.71 -12.66 3.48
C ILE A 95 3.93 -13.91 2.61
N GLY A 96 3.03 -14.17 1.66
CA GLY A 96 3.15 -15.30 0.74
C GLY A 96 4.43 -15.19 -0.11
N ARG A 97 4.71 -14.00 -0.65
CA ARG A 97 5.98 -13.70 -1.33
C ARG A 97 7.16 -13.97 -0.41
N ILE A 98 7.19 -13.44 0.80
CA ILE A 98 8.31 -13.69 1.71
C ILE A 98 8.40 -15.18 2.07
N ALA A 99 7.30 -15.89 2.32
CA ALA A 99 7.32 -17.30 2.68
C ALA A 99 7.83 -18.20 1.54
N LEU A 100 7.43 -17.92 0.29
CA LEU A 100 7.93 -18.61 -0.89
C LEU A 100 9.43 -18.39 -1.08
N PHE A 101 9.91 -17.17 -0.81
CA PHE A 101 11.32 -16.81 -1.00
C PHE A 101 12.21 -17.02 0.23
N ALA A 102 11.64 -17.11 1.44
CA ALA A 102 12.36 -17.43 2.68
C ALA A 102 12.71 -18.91 2.75
N ARG A 103 11.98 -19.75 2.00
CA ARG A 103 12.34 -21.14 1.77
C ARG A 103 13.59 -21.32 0.88
N ALA A 104 14.03 -20.27 0.19
CA ALA A 104 15.10 -20.31 -0.80
C ALA A 104 16.42 -19.64 -0.34
N ASP A 105 16.77 -19.75 0.94
CA ASP A 105 18.03 -19.33 1.58
C ASP A 105 18.20 -17.85 2.02
N TYR A 106 18.63 -17.73 3.29
CA TYR A 106 19.24 -16.61 4.06
C TYR A 106 18.62 -15.18 4.05
N ASP A 107 18.21 -14.69 5.25
CA ASP A 107 18.81 -13.53 5.96
C ASP A 107 17.83 -12.79 6.94
N ARG A 108 18.33 -12.41 8.12
CA ARG A 108 17.60 -11.80 9.27
C ARG A 108 16.98 -10.43 8.95
N GLN A 109 17.47 -9.73 7.92
CA GLN A 109 16.94 -8.42 7.52
C GLN A 109 15.51 -8.49 6.96
N ARG A 110 15.08 -9.62 6.39
CA ARG A 110 13.71 -9.79 5.86
C ARG A 110 12.63 -9.88 6.94
N LEU A 111 13.00 -10.30 8.15
CA LEU A 111 12.11 -10.36 9.31
C LEU A 111 11.68 -8.96 9.77
N LEU A 112 12.60 -7.98 9.74
CA LEU A 112 12.30 -6.58 10.05
C LEU A 112 11.31 -5.95 9.05
N LEU A 113 11.41 -6.31 7.77
CA LEU A 113 10.44 -5.92 6.74
C LEU A 113 9.05 -6.50 7.01
N LEU A 114 8.98 -7.76 7.45
CA LEU A 114 7.72 -8.44 7.76
C LEU A 114 7.05 -7.85 9.01
N VAL A 115 7.82 -7.53 10.05
CA VAL A 115 7.35 -6.77 11.22
C VAL A 115 6.89 -5.37 10.81
N GLY A 116 7.66 -4.68 9.98
CA GLY A 116 7.31 -3.35 9.44
C GLY A 116 6.00 -3.34 8.66
N LEU A 117 5.70 -4.40 7.91
CA LEU A 117 4.49 -4.55 7.11
C LEU A 117 3.26 -4.97 7.94
N LEU A 118 3.47 -5.67 9.06
CA LEU A 118 2.39 -6.04 10.00
C LEU A 118 1.84 -4.82 10.75
N ILE A 119 2.68 -3.81 11.04
CA ILE A 119 2.29 -2.59 11.76
C ILE A 119 1.11 -1.88 11.06
N PRO A 120 1.15 -1.52 9.76
CA PRO A 120 0.03 -0.84 9.11
C PRO A 120 -1.23 -1.71 9.03
N VAL A 121 -1.10 -3.03 8.93
CA VAL A 121 -2.23 -3.97 8.86
C VAL A 121 -2.94 -4.09 10.21
N VAL A 122 -2.18 -4.28 11.29
CA VAL A 122 -2.70 -4.33 12.64
C VAL A 122 -3.33 -3.00 13.00
N THR A 123 -2.68 -1.88 12.65
CA THR A 123 -3.23 -0.53 12.89
C THR A 123 -4.54 -0.33 12.12
N ALA A 124 -4.60 -0.73 10.85
CA ALA A 124 -5.83 -0.66 10.05
C ALA A 124 -6.97 -1.53 10.62
N SER A 125 -6.64 -2.73 11.09
CA SER A 125 -7.59 -3.67 11.71
C SER A 125 -8.13 -3.14 13.04
N LEU A 126 -7.26 -2.58 13.90
CA LEU A 126 -7.66 -1.95 15.16
C LEU A 126 -8.57 -0.73 14.93
N ILE A 127 -8.26 0.09 13.92
CA ILE A 127 -9.09 1.24 13.53
C ILE A 127 -10.46 0.76 13.01
N TYR A 128 -10.49 -0.34 12.27
CA TYR A 128 -11.73 -0.96 11.79
C TYR A 128 -12.60 -1.48 12.94
N GLN A 129 -12.03 -2.16 13.94
CA GLN A 129 -12.79 -2.63 15.09
C GLN A 129 -13.39 -1.48 15.91
N ARG A 130 -12.70 -0.34 16.01
CA ARG A 130 -13.23 0.88 16.64
C ARG A 130 -14.29 1.61 15.82
N LEU A 131 -14.48 1.27 14.54
CA LEU A 131 -15.55 1.84 13.69
C LEU A 131 -16.87 1.08 13.77
N LYS A 132 -16.80 -0.18 14.21
CA LYS A 132 -17.94 -1.10 14.25
C LYS A 132 -18.68 -1.04 15.59
N LYS A 133 -18.07 -0.44 16.62
CA LYS A 133 -18.71 -0.09 17.89
C LYS A 133 -19.27 1.33 17.78
#